data_AF-A0A2G4SKE0-F1
#
_entry.id   AF-A0A2G4SKE0-F1
#
_cell.length_a   1.000
_cell.length_b   1.000
_cell.length_c   1.000
_cell.angle_alpha   90.00
_cell.angle_beta   90.00
_cell.angle_gamma   90.00
#
_symmetry.space_group_name_H-M   'P 1'
#
loop_
_entity.id
_entity.type
_entity.pdbx_description
1 polymer ?
#
loop_
_entity_poly.entity_id
_entity_poly.type
_entity_poly.pdbx_seq_one_letter_code
_entity_poly.pdbx_strand_id
1 'polypeptide(L)'
;MDTYMPCIQYFEHFLNHLFIASIKTSRTSISILDEVLYHASSSERQFFDSLDYELDKISRFYNEKEQEAKLKLDALKVQVQFIAEFGRQLLDLGPTQLLSRQVEDGRSHGFKYQDQSYTLFPNGEQRISYTVARNRLKKAITEYYRSLEFLKSYRELNETGFQKILKKFDKIAGWKASTLYMKVVRKQHWVTSTELNRIINETEVLRKTRHVFTCIHSCAAILKNKIRLYTLTNLRMDTGDAA
;
A
#
# COMPACT_ATOMS: atom_id res chain seq x y z
N MET A 1 -1.71 -8.91 59.72
CA MET A 1 -0.23 -8.99 59.60
C MET A 1 0.04 -8.94 58.11
N ASP A 2 -0.01 -7.75 57.52
CA ASP A 2 0.05 -7.58 56.07
C ASP A 2 1.14 -6.57 55.77
N THR A 3 2.38 -7.07 55.66
CA THR A 3 3.58 -6.25 55.42
C THR A 3 4.38 -6.77 54.25
N TYR A 4 3.71 -7.32 53.23
CA TYR A 4 4.35 -7.76 51.98
C TYR A 4 3.49 -7.40 50.76
N MET A 5 3.35 -6.10 50.49
CA MET A 5 2.85 -5.61 49.20
C MET A 5 3.29 -4.18 48.77
N PRO A 6 4.45 -3.61 49.16
CA PRO A 6 4.99 -2.44 48.45
C PRO A 6 5.98 -2.80 47.33
N CYS A 7 6.72 -3.90 47.42
CA CYS A 7 7.89 -4.14 46.56
C CYS A 7 7.57 -4.30 45.07
N ILE A 8 6.41 -4.86 44.70
CA ILE A 8 6.06 -5.07 43.28
C ILE A 8 5.74 -3.73 42.59
N GLN A 9 5.10 -2.79 43.29
CA GLN A 9 4.81 -1.47 42.72
C GLN A 9 6.07 -0.62 42.54
N TYR A 10 7.03 -0.72 43.47
CA TYR A 10 8.34 -0.09 43.30
C TYR A 10 9.15 -0.72 42.17
N PHE A 11 9.04 -2.04 41.95
CA PHE A 11 9.75 -2.74 40.88
C PHE A 11 9.18 -2.40 39.49
N GLU A 12 7.85 -2.37 39.34
CA GLU A 12 7.16 -1.92 38.12
C GLU A 12 7.46 -0.44 37.80
N HIS A 13 7.47 0.43 38.81
CA HIS A 13 7.85 1.84 38.63
C HIS A 13 9.33 2.00 38.28
N PHE A 14 10.21 1.19 38.88
CA PHE A 14 11.65 1.19 38.60
C PHE A 14 11.95 0.62 37.21
N LEU A 15 11.23 -0.41 36.76
CA LEU A 15 11.35 -0.95 35.41
C LEU A 15 10.77 -0.01 34.36
N ASN A 16 9.65 0.68 34.61
CA ASN A 16 9.17 1.76 33.75
C ASN A 16 10.16 2.92 33.71
N HIS A 17 10.76 3.29 34.84
CA HIS A 17 11.76 4.35 34.89
C HIS A 17 13.07 3.95 34.18
N LEU A 18 13.51 2.69 34.31
CA LEU A 18 14.67 2.15 33.58
C LEU A 18 14.37 1.97 32.09
N PHE A 19 13.16 1.61 31.71
CA PHE A 19 12.71 1.55 30.32
C PHE A 19 12.68 2.97 29.71
N ILE A 20 12.09 3.94 30.41
CA ILE A 20 12.14 5.37 30.02
C ILE A 20 13.58 5.90 29.99
N ALA A 21 14.44 5.51 30.92
CA ALA A 21 15.86 5.90 30.94
C ALA A 21 16.67 5.25 29.80
N SER A 22 16.34 4.01 29.43
CA SER A 22 16.90 3.33 28.27
C SER A 22 16.42 3.93 26.94
N ILE A 23 15.24 4.56 26.91
CA ILE A 23 14.74 5.34 25.76
C ILE A 23 15.41 6.72 25.70
N LYS A 24 15.70 7.35 26.85
CA LYS A 24 16.48 8.60 26.93
C LYS A 24 17.89 8.49 26.34
N THR A 25 18.46 7.28 26.27
CA THR A 25 19.83 7.03 25.77
C THR A 25 19.99 7.22 24.26
N SER A 26 18.89 7.42 23.50
CA SER A 26 18.92 7.80 22.07
C SER A 26 18.64 9.30 21.84
N ARG A 27 18.59 10.14 22.90
CA ARG A 27 18.42 11.59 22.76
C ARG A 27 19.75 12.25 22.39
N THR A 28 20.01 12.38 21.08
CA THR A 28 20.96 13.38 20.61
C THR A 28 20.46 14.78 20.96
N SER A 29 21.26 15.50 21.76
CA SER A 29 21.14 16.88 22.24
C SER A 29 20.07 17.17 23.31
N ILE A 30 20.53 17.65 24.47
CA ILE A 30 19.71 18.31 25.49
C ILE A 30 18.96 19.45 24.78
N SER A 31 17.68 19.23 24.50
CA SER A 31 16.86 20.17 23.74
C SER A 31 16.48 21.34 24.64
N ILE A 32 16.41 22.57 24.11
CA ILE A 32 15.81 23.75 24.78
C ILE A 32 14.45 23.39 25.42
N LEU A 33 13.74 22.44 24.83
CA LEU A 33 12.51 21.90 25.38
C LEU A 33 12.72 21.20 26.74
N ASP A 34 13.76 20.39 26.91
CA ASP A 34 14.04 19.68 28.18
C ASP A 34 14.38 20.68 29.31
N GLU A 35 15.09 21.77 28.99
CA GLU A 35 15.39 22.84 29.94
C GLU A 35 14.12 23.60 30.36
N VAL A 36 13.24 23.93 29.40
CA VAL A 36 11.95 24.58 29.72
C VAL A 36 11.03 23.65 30.50
N LEU A 37 11.03 22.35 30.21
CA LEU A 37 10.24 21.35 30.92
C LEU A 37 10.73 21.09 32.34
N TYR A 38 12.01 21.33 32.64
CA TYR A 38 12.54 21.21 34.01
C TYR A 38 11.84 22.18 34.98
N HIS A 39 11.48 23.38 34.49
CA HIS A 39 10.76 24.38 35.26
C HIS A 39 9.23 24.27 35.14
N ALA A 40 8.73 23.31 34.37
CA ALA A 40 7.29 23.12 34.16
C ALA A 40 6.62 22.37 35.32
N SER A 41 5.32 22.64 35.50
CA SER A 41 4.48 21.95 36.47
C SER A 41 4.41 20.44 36.18
N SER A 42 4.00 19.66 37.20
CA SER A 42 3.84 18.20 37.03
C SER A 42 2.86 17.84 35.91
N SER A 43 1.76 18.60 35.79
CA SER A 43 0.73 18.36 34.78
C SER A 43 1.23 18.68 33.37
N GLU A 44 2.06 19.72 33.21
CA GLU A 44 2.68 20.04 31.92
C GLU A 44 3.68 18.96 31.51
N ARG A 45 4.53 18.50 32.42
CA ARG A 45 5.45 17.39 32.15
C ARG A 45 4.72 16.14 31.69
N GLN A 46 3.65 15.76 32.38
CA GLN A 46 2.83 14.61 32.00
C GLN A 46 2.20 14.75 30.61
N PHE A 47 1.80 15.97 30.21
CA PHE A 47 1.31 16.23 28.86
C PHE A 47 2.39 15.94 27.81
N PHE A 48 3.62 16.39 28.03
CA PHE A 48 4.73 16.13 27.09
C PHE A 48 5.18 14.67 27.10
N ASP A 49 5.16 13.99 28.24
CA ASP A 49 5.41 12.54 28.31
C ASP A 49 4.37 11.78 27.47
N SER A 50 3.11 12.21 27.51
CA SER A 50 2.05 11.65 26.68
C SER A 50 2.25 11.94 25.19
N LEU A 51 2.73 13.14 24.84
CA LEU A 51 3.06 13.46 23.44
C LEU A 51 4.24 12.64 22.92
N ASP A 52 5.26 12.42 23.74
CA ASP A 52 6.43 11.60 23.39
C ASP A 52 5.97 10.15 23.12
N TYR A 53 5.10 9.61 23.98
CA TYR A 53 4.51 8.29 23.80
C TYR A 53 3.72 8.16 22.50
N GLU A 54 2.85 9.13 22.19
CA GLU A 54 2.10 9.11 20.93
C GLU A 54 3.01 9.29 19.71
N LEU A 55 4.05 10.12 19.81
CA LEU A 55 5.01 10.34 18.73
C LEU A 55 5.78 9.05 18.40
N ASP A 56 6.22 8.32 19.42
CA ASP A 56 6.88 7.03 19.25
C ASP A 56 5.94 5.98 18.64
N LYS A 57 4.70 5.89 19.15
CA LYS A 57 3.68 4.98 18.61
C LYS A 57 3.43 5.21 17.12
N ILE A 58 3.25 6.47 16.73
CA ILE A 58 3.04 6.87 15.32
C ILE A 58 4.26 6.52 14.48
N SER A 59 5.47 6.79 14.99
CA SER A 59 6.72 6.51 14.30
C SER A 59 6.90 5.02 14.04
N ARG A 60 6.66 4.16 15.05
CA ARG A 60 6.74 2.71 14.91
C ARG A 60 5.73 2.18 13.89
N PHE A 61 4.46 2.57 14.01
CA PHE A 61 3.42 2.13 13.08
C PHE A 61 3.73 2.53 11.64
N TYR A 62 4.13 3.79 11.42
CA TYR A 62 4.41 4.28 10.08
C TYR A 62 5.60 3.55 9.45
N ASN A 63 6.70 3.38 10.20
CA ASN A 63 7.90 2.69 9.71
C ASN A 63 7.59 1.24 9.30
N GLU A 64 6.82 0.53 10.13
CA GLU A 64 6.38 -0.83 9.84
C GLU A 64 5.53 -0.87 8.56
N LYS A 65 4.57 0.05 8.42
CA LYS A 65 3.68 0.09 7.25
C LYS A 65 4.39 0.53 5.97
N GLU A 66 5.37 1.42 6.05
CA GLU A 66 6.20 1.81 4.90
C GLU A 66 7.04 0.62 4.41
N GLN A 67 7.61 -0.16 5.34
CA GLN A 67 8.34 -1.38 4.99
C GLN A 67 7.44 -2.47 4.41
N GLU A 68 6.26 -2.71 5.01
CA GLU A 68 5.26 -3.63 4.45
C GLU A 68 4.85 -3.20 3.04
N ALA A 69 4.62 -1.91 2.84
CA ALA A 69 4.30 -1.35 1.53
C ALA A 69 5.42 -1.64 0.52
N LYS A 70 6.68 -1.42 0.88
CA LYS A 70 7.83 -1.70 0.01
C LYS A 70 7.90 -3.16 -0.42
N LEU A 71 7.84 -4.09 0.53
CA LEU A 71 7.89 -5.53 0.25
C LEU A 71 6.73 -5.97 -0.65
N LYS A 72 5.53 -5.40 -0.41
CA LYS A 72 4.35 -5.70 -1.22
C LYS A 72 4.47 -5.16 -2.64
N LEU A 73 5.08 -3.99 -2.85
CA LEU A 73 5.37 -3.48 -4.19
C LEU A 73 6.30 -4.44 -4.94
N ASP A 74 7.37 -4.91 -4.30
CA ASP A 74 8.33 -5.81 -4.93
C ASP A 74 7.66 -7.15 -5.31
N ALA A 75 6.83 -7.70 -4.43
CA ALA A 75 6.03 -8.89 -4.74
C ALA A 75 5.06 -8.67 -5.92
N LEU A 76 4.40 -7.51 -5.98
CA LEU A 76 3.49 -7.17 -7.08
C LEU A 76 4.24 -7.01 -8.41
N LYS A 77 5.44 -6.42 -8.41
CA LYS A 77 6.29 -6.30 -9.62
C LYS A 77 6.61 -7.69 -10.19
N VAL A 78 7.02 -8.61 -9.33
CA VAL A 78 7.32 -9.99 -9.72
C VAL A 78 6.08 -10.68 -10.31
N GLN A 79 4.91 -10.54 -9.67
CA GLN A 79 3.66 -11.09 -10.20
C GLN A 79 3.28 -10.50 -11.56
N VAL A 80 3.49 -9.20 -11.77
CA VAL A 80 3.26 -8.54 -13.08
C VAL A 80 4.18 -9.10 -14.16
N GLN A 81 5.46 -9.33 -13.84
CA GLN A 81 6.43 -9.92 -14.76
C GLN A 81 6.01 -11.33 -15.18
N PHE A 82 5.62 -12.18 -14.23
CA PHE A 82 5.13 -13.53 -14.54
C PHE A 82 3.88 -13.52 -15.42
N ILE A 83 2.91 -12.64 -15.16
CA ILE A 83 1.72 -12.51 -16.01
C ILE A 83 2.09 -12.04 -17.42
N ALA A 84 3.04 -11.12 -17.55
CA ALA A 84 3.50 -10.64 -18.85
C ALA A 84 4.22 -11.75 -19.65
N GLU A 85 5.08 -12.52 -18.99
CA GLU A 85 5.79 -13.67 -19.59
C GLU A 85 4.82 -14.76 -20.05
N PHE A 86 3.91 -15.18 -19.18
CA PHE A 86 2.91 -16.18 -19.51
C PHE A 86 1.99 -15.73 -20.65
N GLY A 87 1.62 -14.44 -20.67
CA GLY A 87 0.87 -13.86 -21.78
C GLY A 87 1.61 -13.90 -23.12
N ARG A 88 2.95 -13.79 -23.14
CA ARG A 88 3.76 -13.96 -24.35
C ARG A 88 3.79 -15.40 -24.81
N GLN A 89 4.02 -16.36 -23.89
CA GLN A 89 4.02 -17.78 -24.21
C GLN A 89 2.70 -18.25 -24.83
N LEU A 90 1.55 -17.74 -24.34
CA LEU A 90 0.25 -18.03 -24.93
C LEU A 90 0.07 -17.49 -26.36
N LEU A 91 0.72 -16.38 -26.70
CA LEU A 91 0.69 -15.83 -28.07
C LEU A 91 1.55 -16.64 -29.04
N ASP A 92 2.68 -17.18 -28.56
CA ASP A 92 3.60 -17.99 -29.36
C ASP A 92 3.04 -19.39 -29.68
N LEU A 93 2.15 -19.94 -28.84
CA LEU A 93 1.58 -21.28 -29.00
C LEU A 93 0.44 -21.41 -30.03
N GLY A 94 -0.07 -20.30 -30.58
CA GLY A 94 -1.15 -20.31 -31.56
C GLY A 94 -2.51 -20.85 -31.02
N PRO A 95 -3.62 -20.69 -31.77
CA PRO A 95 -4.98 -21.00 -31.28
C PRO A 95 -5.28 -22.47 -31.01
N THR A 96 -4.40 -23.40 -31.39
CA THR A 96 -4.77 -24.81 -31.65
C THR A 96 -4.72 -25.73 -30.42
N GLN A 97 -4.28 -25.27 -29.24
CA GLN A 97 -4.12 -26.16 -28.07
C GLN A 97 -4.96 -25.83 -26.84
N LEU A 98 -5.73 -24.73 -26.83
CA LEU A 98 -6.57 -24.38 -25.69
C LEU A 98 -7.97 -24.97 -25.85
N LEU A 99 -8.11 -26.27 -25.53
CA LEU A 99 -9.42 -26.89 -25.32
C LEU A 99 -10.04 -26.32 -24.05
N SER A 100 -10.70 -25.17 -24.16
CA SER A 100 -11.71 -24.78 -23.18
C SER A 100 -12.90 -25.73 -23.32
N ARG A 101 -12.94 -26.79 -22.51
CA ARG A 101 -14.15 -27.61 -22.35
C ARG A 101 -15.25 -26.69 -21.79
N GLN A 102 -16.15 -26.23 -22.65
CA GLN A 102 -17.41 -25.66 -22.23
C GLN A 102 -18.20 -26.80 -21.58
N VAL A 103 -18.28 -26.79 -20.25
CA VAL A 103 -19.31 -27.56 -19.56
C VAL A 103 -20.59 -26.77 -19.75
N GLU A 104 -21.35 -27.13 -20.77
CA GLU A 104 -22.78 -26.83 -20.78
C GLU A 104 -23.41 -27.66 -19.66
N ASP A 105 -23.73 -27.02 -18.55
CA ASP A 105 -24.78 -27.55 -17.68
C ASP A 105 -25.67 -26.40 -17.22
N GLY A 106 -26.97 -26.64 -17.34
CA GLY A 106 -28.02 -25.66 -17.21
C GLY A 106 -28.39 -25.33 -15.77
N ARG A 107 -29.20 -24.26 -15.66
CA ARG A 107 -30.01 -23.78 -14.53
C ARG A 107 -29.37 -22.74 -13.60
N SER A 108 -30.08 -21.61 -13.55
CA SER A 108 -29.89 -20.43 -12.72
C SER A 108 -29.90 -20.71 -11.22
N HIS A 109 -29.01 -20.05 -10.46
CA HIS A 109 -29.36 -19.32 -9.22
C HIS A 109 -28.22 -18.37 -8.83
N GLY A 110 -28.57 -17.13 -8.51
CA GLY A 110 -27.63 -16.05 -8.24
C GLY A 110 -26.81 -16.27 -6.97
N PHE A 111 -25.53 -16.56 -7.15
CA PHE A 111 -24.48 -16.39 -6.13
C PHE A 111 -23.21 -15.90 -6.84
N LYS A 112 -22.48 -14.96 -6.22
CA LYS A 112 -21.29 -14.31 -6.78
C LYS A 112 -20.20 -15.37 -7.04
N TYR A 113 -20.09 -15.84 -8.28
CA TYR A 113 -19.07 -16.82 -8.66
C TYR A 113 -17.67 -16.22 -8.54
N GLN A 114 -16.86 -16.82 -7.67
CA GLN A 114 -15.42 -16.66 -7.63
C GLN A 114 -14.88 -17.45 -8.84
N ASP A 115 -14.58 -16.73 -9.93
CA ASP A 115 -14.07 -17.29 -11.19
C ASP A 115 -12.84 -18.19 -10.94
N GLN A 116 -13.05 -19.51 -11.02
CA GLN A 116 -12.06 -20.59 -10.95
C GLN A 116 -12.00 -21.30 -12.30
N SER A 117 -11.93 -20.56 -13.41
CA SER A 117 -11.63 -21.17 -14.70
C SER A 117 -10.15 -21.61 -14.76
N TYR A 118 -9.91 -22.88 -15.09
CA TYR A 118 -8.58 -23.48 -15.26
C TYR A 118 -8.25 -23.65 -16.75
N THR A 119 -6.98 -23.51 -17.12
CA THR A 119 -6.44 -23.89 -18.43
C THR A 119 -5.77 -25.25 -18.33
N LEU A 120 -6.18 -26.18 -19.20
CA LEU A 120 -5.55 -27.49 -19.37
C LEU A 120 -4.39 -27.36 -20.35
N PHE A 121 -3.19 -27.73 -19.90
CA PHE A 121 -2.01 -27.79 -20.76
C PHE A 121 -1.89 -29.17 -21.43
N PRO A 122 -1.16 -29.29 -22.56
CA PRO A 122 -1.01 -30.57 -23.29
C PRO A 122 -0.41 -31.71 -22.46
N ASN A 123 0.27 -31.38 -21.35
CA ASN A 123 0.83 -32.32 -20.38
C ASN A 123 -0.17 -32.74 -19.27
N GLY A 124 -1.43 -32.29 -19.32
CA GLY A 124 -2.47 -32.59 -18.33
C GLY A 124 -2.46 -31.68 -17.09
N GLU A 125 -1.55 -30.69 -17.00
CA GLU A 125 -1.53 -29.75 -15.88
C GLU A 125 -2.74 -28.80 -15.94
N GLN A 126 -3.43 -28.65 -14.81
CA GLN A 126 -4.43 -27.60 -14.61
C GLN A 126 -3.77 -26.40 -13.94
N ARG A 127 -3.73 -25.25 -14.63
CA ARG A 127 -3.33 -23.98 -14.01
C ARG A 127 -4.47 -22.97 -14.06
N ILE A 128 -4.44 -21.99 -13.17
CA ILE A 128 -5.40 -20.87 -13.16
C ILE A 128 -5.37 -20.19 -14.53
N SER A 129 -6.54 -19.93 -15.12
CA SER A 129 -6.65 -19.24 -16.40
C SER A 129 -5.93 -17.87 -16.35
N TYR A 130 -5.22 -17.54 -17.43
CA TYR A 130 -4.55 -16.24 -17.60
C TYR A 130 -5.47 -15.07 -17.25
N THR A 131 -6.73 -15.12 -17.69
CA THR A 131 -7.73 -14.07 -17.44
C THR A 131 -8.02 -13.92 -15.95
N VAL A 132 -8.18 -15.04 -15.24
CA VAL A 132 -8.41 -15.04 -13.78
C VAL A 132 -7.20 -14.49 -13.04
N ALA A 133 -5.99 -14.99 -13.36
CA ALA A 133 -4.75 -14.56 -12.73
C ALA A 133 -4.51 -13.04 -12.95
N ARG A 134 -4.70 -12.56 -14.19
CA ARG A 134 -4.62 -11.13 -14.52
C ARG A 134 -5.65 -10.29 -13.76
N ASN A 135 -6.90 -10.74 -13.69
CA ASN A 135 -7.96 -9.99 -12.99
C ASN A 135 -7.73 -9.95 -11.48
N ARG A 136 -7.22 -11.04 -10.87
CA ARG A 136 -6.81 -11.06 -9.47
C ARG A 136 -5.66 -10.09 -9.21
N LEU A 137 -4.64 -10.09 -10.06
CA LEU A 137 -3.51 -9.18 -9.95
C LEU A 137 -3.95 -7.71 -10.11
N LYS A 138 -4.83 -7.43 -11.06
CA LYS A 138 -5.43 -6.10 -11.27
C LYS A 138 -6.15 -5.60 -10.01
N LYS A 139 -6.93 -6.47 -9.37
CA LYS A 139 -7.62 -6.18 -8.09
C LYS A 139 -6.61 -5.93 -6.97
N ALA A 140 -5.61 -6.80 -6.82
CA ALA A 140 -4.57 -6.67 -5.80
C ALA A 140 -3.79 -5.34 -5.91
N ILE A 141 -3.42 -4.92 -7.13
CA ILE A 141 -2.76 -3.62 -7.36
C ILE A 141 -3.68 -2.45 -7.00
N THR A 142 -4.97 -2.55 -7.32
CA THR A 142 -5.95 -1.49 -7.01
C THR A 142 -6.14 -1.33 -5.50
N GLU A 143 -6.28 -2.44 -4.78
CA GLU A 143 -6.41 -2.44 -3.31
C GLU A 143 -5.12 -1.97 -2.64
N TYR A 144 -3.96 -2.38 -3.17
CA TYR A 144 -2.66 -1.92 -2.70
C TYR A 144 -2.50 -0.40 -2.87
N TYR A 145 -2.82 0.15 -4.04
CA TYR A 145 -2.77 1.60 -4.27
C TYR A 145 -3.63 2.38 -3.25
N ARG A 146 -4.87 1.92 -3.00
CA ARG A 146 -5.74 2.50 -1.96
C ARG A 146 -5.11 2.43 -0.56
N SER A 147 -4.42 1.33 -0.24
CA SER A 147 -3.73 1.20 1.05
C SER A 147 -2.61 2.23 1.24
N LEU A 148 -1.91 2.61 0.16
CA LEU A 148 -0.89 3.66 0.19
C LEU A 148 -1.51 5.05 0.41
N GLU A 149 -2.68 5.32 -0.17
CA GLU A 149 -3.43 6.56 0.07
C GLU A 149 -3.86 6.69 1.54
N PHE A 150 -4.24 5.58 2.18
CA PHE A 150 -4.52 5.58 3.62
C PHE A 150 -3.29 5.88 4.46
N LEU A 151 -2.13 5.30 4.11
CA LEU A 151 -0.88 5.59 4.83
C LEU A 151 -0.45 7.05 4.66
N LYS A 152 -0.64 7.62 3.47
CA LYS A 152 -0.43 9.05 3.21
C LYS A 152 -1.36 9.92 4.06
N SER A 153 -2.65 9.59 4.08
CA SER A 153 -3.64 10.31 4.88
C SER A 153 -3.33 10.22 6.38
N TYR A 154 -2.86 9.06 6.85
CA TYR A 154 -2.42 8.87 8.23
C TYR A 154 -1.30 9.83 8.61
N ARG A 155 -0.27 9.99 7.77
CA ARG A 155 0.81 10.96 7.98
C ARG A 155 0.27 12.39 8.15
N GLU A 156 -0.52 12.84 7.19
CA GLU A 156 -1.04 14.22 7.13
C GLU A 156 -1.95 14.54 8.32
N LEU A 157 -2.80 13.58 8.70
CA LEU A 157 -3.72 13.72 9.83
C LEU A 157 -2.96 13.82 11.16
N ASN A 158 -1.94 12.97 11.37
CA ASN A 158 -1.17 12.96 12.60
C ASN A 158 -0.32 14.23 12.76
N GLU A 159 0.34 14.72 11.69
CA GLU A 159 1.08 16.00 11.75
C GLU A 159 0.15 17.17 12.11
N THR A 160 -1.03 17.21 11.48
CA THR A 160 -2.07 18.21 11.80
C THR A 160 -2.56 18.06 13.25
N GLY A 161 -2.69 16.83 13.74
CA GLY A 161 -3.07 16.50 15.12
C GLY A 161 -2.10 17.10 16.14
N PHE A 162 -0.79 16.84 15.96
CA PHE A 162 0.26 17.44 16.79
C PHE A 162 0.21 18.96 16.76
N GLN A 163 0.07 19.56 15.57
CA GLN A 163 -0.03 21.02 15.46
C GLN A 163 -1.22 21.58 16.23
N LYS A 164 -2.38 20.92 16.18
CA LYS A 164 -3.61 21.35 16.86
C LYS A 164 -3.51 21.20 18.39
N ILE A 165 -3.03 20.06 18.88
CA ILE A 165 -2.93 19.82 20.32
C ILE A 165 -1.89 20.75 20.98
N LEU A 166 -0.76 20.98 20.31
CA LEU A 166 0.26 21.92 20.79
C LEU A 166 -0.23 23.37 20.77
N LYS A 167 -1.00 23.79 19.76
CA LYS A 167 -1.66 25.10 19.77
C LYS A 167 -2.67 25.25 20.90
N LYS A 168 -3.33 24.16 21.30
CA LYS A 168 -4.23 24.17 22.47
C LYS A 168 -3.43 24.30 23.76
N PHE A 169 -2.31 23.58 23.89
CA PHE A 169 -1.38 23.72 25.01
C PHE A 169 -0.91 25.17 25.17
N ASP A 170 -0.39 25.79 24.11
CA ASP A 170 0.11 27.17 24.15
C ASP A 170 -0.94 28.17 24.67
N LYS A 171 -2.21 27.97 24.33
CA LYS A 171 -3.32 28.83 24.79
C LYS A 171 -3.65 28.67 26.27
N ILE A 172 -3.43 27.49 26.84
CA ILE A 172 -3.80 27.15 28.22
C ILE A 172 -2.64 27.43 29.16
N ALA A 173 -1.43 27.03 28.79
CA ALA A 173 -0.23 27.16 29.63
C ALA A 173 0.39 28.57 29.58
N GLY A 174 0.08 29.37 28.55
CA GLY A 174 0.55 30.74 28.43
C GLY A 174 1.99 30.90 27.92
N TRP A 175 2.65 29.81 27.50
CA TRP A 175 3.97 29.83 26.87
C TRP A 175 4.00 29.03 25.56
N LYS A 176 4.89 29.42 24.63
CA LYS A 176 4.90 28.91 23.24
C LYS A 176 5.73 27.64 23.06
N ALA A 177 5.27 26.52 23.62
CA ALA A 177 5.92 25.22 23.47
C ALA A 177 5.78 24.63 22.06
N SER A 178 4.69 24.96 21.35
CA SER A 178 4.35 24.36 20.06
C SER A 178 5.47 24.46 19.02
N THR A 179 6.16 25.60 18.99
CA THR A 179 7.23 25.83 18.00
C THR A 179 8.44 24.93 18.26
N LEU A 180 8.73 24.63 19.52
CA LEU A 180 9.85 23.77 19.91
C LEU A 180 9.50 22.30 19.63
N TYR A 181 8.34 21.84 20.10
CA TYR A 181 7.96 20.44 19.93
C TYR A 181 7.68 20.08 18.46
N MET A 182 7.08 20.99 17.67
CA MET A 182 6.89 20.74 16.24
C MET A 182 8.21 20.56 15.47
N LYS A 183 9.34 21.12 15.95
CA LYS A 183 10.66 20.81 15.36
C LYS A 183 11.06 19.36 15.60
N VAL A 184 10.69 18.77 16.75
CA VAL A 184 10.92 17.35 17.05
C VAL A 184 10.06 16.48 16.15
N VAL A 185 8.77 16.80 16.02
CA VAL A 185 7.82 16.08 15.14
C VAL A 185 8.31 16.10 13.69
N ARG A 186 8.69 17.27 13.18
CA ARG A 186 9.14 17.43 11.79
C ARG A 186 10.48 16.78 11.46
N LYS A 187 11.26 16.37 12.47
CA LYS A 187 12.48 15.59 12.28
C LYS A 187 12.21 14.09 12.18
N GLN A 188 11.02 13.62 12.56
CA GLN A 188 10.70 12.21 12.51
C GLN A 188 10.69 11.68 11.07
N HIS A 189 11.09 10.42 10.90
CA HIS A 189 11.14 9.76 9.60
C HIS A 189 9.80 9.78 8.88
N TRP A 190 8.70 9.53 9.61
CA TRP A 190 7.35 9.50 9.03
C TRP A 190 6.91 10.85 8.43
N VAL A 191 7.52 11.98 8.82
CA VAL A 191 7.28 13.29 8.22
C VAL A 191 8.23 13.55 7.04
N THR A 192 9.51 13.24 7.21
CA THR A 192 10.58 13.61 6.26
C THR A 192 10.73 12.64 5.08
N SER A 193 10.29 11.39 5.24
CA SER A 193 10.42 10.34 4.23
C SER A 193 9.73 10.70 2.90
N THR A 194 10.46 10.52 1.81
CA THR A 194 9.93 10.59 0.44
C THR A 194 9.64 9.20 -0.15
N GLU A 195 9.94 8.13 0.60
CA GLU A 195 9.85 6.74 0.12
C GLU A 195 8.41 6.36 -0.22
N LEU A 196 7.43 6.72 0.62
CA LEU A 196 6.02 6.50 0.31
C LEU A 196 5.60 7.13 -1.03
N ASN A 197 6.08 8.34 -1.35
CA ASN A 197 5.76 8.99 -2.63
C ASN A 197 6.37 8.21 -3.82
N ARG A 198 7.59 7.70 -3.65
CA ARG A 198 8.24 6.84 -4.64
C ARG A 198 7.41 5.57 -4.88
N ILE A 199 6.99 4.90 -3.80
CA ILE A 199 6.17 3.67 -3.85
C ILE A 199 4.83 3.94 -4.55
N ILE A 200 4.15 5.05 -4.23
CA ILE A 200 2.89 5.45 -4.89
C ILE A 200 3.11 5.65 -6.40
N ASN A 201 4.16 6.36 -6.79
CA ASN A 201 4.45 6.62 -8.20
C ASN A 201 4.79 5.33 -8.97
N GLU A 202 5.57 4.42 -8.39
CA GLU A 202 5.87 3.13 -9.01
C GLU A 202 4.61 2.25 -9.12
N THR A 203 3.72 2.31 -8.14
CA THR A 203 2.44 1.60 -8.18
C THR A 203 1.54 2.15 -9.29
N GLU A 204 1.53 3.46 -9.52
CA GLU A 204 0.82 4.08 -10.65
C GLU A 204 1.34 3.59 -12.01
N VAL A 205 2.65 3.41 -12.15
CA VAL A 205 3.25 2.83 -13.36
C VAL A 205 2.80 1.38 -13.56
N LEU A 206 2.84 0.56 -12.51
CA LEU A 206 2.34 -0.83 -12.56
C LEU A 206 0.86 -0.88 -12.94
N ARG A 207 0.04 0.00 -12.35
CA ARG A 207 -1.39 0.13 -12.65
C ARG A 207 -1.67 0.54 -14.10
N LYS A 208 -0.74 1.24 -14.76
CA LYS A 208 -0.88 1.64 -16.17
C LYS A 208 -0.29 0.62 -17.16
N THR A 209 0.37 -0.43 -16.67
CA THR A 209 1.06 -1.40 -17.52
C THR A 209 0.08 -2.20 -18.38
N ARG A 210 0.39 -2.31 -19.68
CA ARG A 210 -0.46 -2.90 -20.73
C ARG A 210 -0.99 -4.28 -20.35
N HIS A 211 -0.11 -5.17 -19.90
CA HIS A 211 -0.44 -6.57 -19.59
C HIS A 211 -1.44 -6.74 -18.44
N VAL A 212 -1.58 -5.73 -17.58
CA VAL A 212 -2.41 -5.79 -16.38
C VAL A 212 -3.74 -5.03 -16.58
N PHE A 213 -3.70 -3.87 -17.24
CA PHE A 213 -4.85 -2.96 -17.29
C PHE A 213 -5.35 -2.61 -18.70
N THR A 214 -4.63 -2.92 -19.79
CA THR A 214 -5.23 -2.66 -21.12
C THR A 214 -6.43 -3.55 -21.37
N CYS A 215 -7.52 -2.84 -21.57
CA CYS A 215 -8.82 -3.34 -21.92
C CYS A 215 -8.73 -4.03 -23.29
N ILE A 216 -9.60 -5.02 -23.47
CA ILE A 216 -9.98 -5.66 -24.73
C ILE A 216 -10.21 -4.62 -25.86
N HIS A 217 -10.44 -3.34 -25.56
CA HIS A 217 -10.49 -2.24 -26.54
C HIS A 217 -9.31 -2.17 -27.51
N SER A 218 -8.05 -2.44 -27.11
CA SER A 218 -6.97 -2.47 -28.10
C SER A 218 -7.04 -3.70 -28.99
N CYS A 219 -7.42 -4.88 -28.46
CA CYS A 219 -7.59 -6.08 -29.27
C CYS A 219 -8.82 -5.98 -30.18
N ALA A 220 -9.93 -5.39 -29.73
CA ALA A 220 -11.11 -5.14 -30.54
C ALA A 220 -10.85 -4.07 -31.61
N ALA A 221 -10.05 -3.03 -31.32
CA ALA A 221 -9.62 -2.06 -32.30
C ALA A 221 -8.65 -2.67 -33.34
N ILE A 222 -7.74 -3.53 -32.91
CA ILE A 222 -6.83 -4.27 -33.79
C ILE A 222 -7.61 -5.29 -34.64
N LEU A 223 -8.56 -6.03 -34.06
CA LEU A 223 -9.44 -6.96 -34.80
C LEU A 223 -10.33 -6.20 -35.79
N LYS A 224 -10.95 -5.09 -35.38
CA LYS A 224 -11.78 -4.25 -36.27
C LYS A 224 -10.97 -3.68 -37.42
N ASN A 225 -9.72 -3.23 -37.18
CA ASN A 225 -8.84 -2.77 -38.25
C ASN A 225 -8.43 -3.91 -39.20
N LYS A 226 -8.13 -5.10 -38.65
CA LYS A 226 -7.74 -6.27 -39.46
C LYS A 226 -8.91 -6.80 -40.32
N ILE A 227 -10.13 -6.82 -39.78
CA ILE A 227 -11.36 -7.17 -40.52
C ILE A 227 -11.69 -6.12 -41.59
N ARG A 228 -11.51 -4.83 -41.29
CA ARG A 228 -11.72 -3.72 -42.25
C ARG A 228 -10.75 -3.76 -43.42
N LEU A 229 -9.47 -4.07 -43.16
CA LEU A 229 -8.49 -4.22 -44.23
C LEU A 229 -8.80 -5.41 -45.14
N TYR A 230 -9.23 -6.55 -44.56
CA TYR A 230 -9.58 -7.76 -45.31
C TYR A 230 -10.83 -7.58 -46.19
N THR A 231 -11.82 -6.81 -45.73
CA THR A 231 -13.02 -6.47 -46.52
C THR A 231 -12.71 -5.49 -47.65
N LEU A 232 -11.84 -4.50 -47.43
CA LEU A 232 -11.41 -3.55 -48.47
C LEU A 232 -10.53 -4.21 -49.56
N THR A 233 -9.73 -5.21 -49.22
CA THR A 233 -8.95 -5.97 -50.21
C THR A 233 -9.82 -6.89 -51.05
N ASN A 234 -10.85 -7.51 -50.46
CA ASN A 234 -11.76 -8.40 -51.20
C ASN A 234 -12.76 -7.63 -52.08
N LEU A 235 -13.22 -6.45 -51.64
CA LEU A 235 -14.05 -5.55 -52.47
C LEU A 235 -13.31 -4.96 -53.69
N ARG A 236 -11.97 -4.97 -53.69
CA ARG A 236 -11.15 -4.44 -54.79
C ARG A 236 -10.84 -5.49 -55.86
N MET A 237 -11.14 -6.78 -55.61
CA MET A 237 -10.96 -7.86 -56.59
C MET A 237 -12.24 -8.21 -57.35
N ASP A 238 -13.41 -7.73 -56.91
CA ASP A 238 -14.71 -8.01 -57.58
C ASP A 238 -15.13 -6.95 -58.62
N THR A 239 -14.39 -5.85 -58.79
CA THR A 239 -14.74 -4.78 -59.75
C THR A 239 -13.83 -4.69 -60.97
N GLY A 240 -13.05 -5.73 -61.26
CA GLY A 240 -12.14 -5.76 -62.41
C GLY A 240 -12.02 -7.14 -63.02
N ASP A 241 -13.09 -7.60 -63.67
CA ASP A 241 -13.07 -8.40 -64.90
C ASP A 241 -14.51 -8.81 -65.26
N ALA A 242 -15.24 -7.86 -65.84
CA ALA A 242 -16.37 -8.15 -66.72
C ALA A 242 -16.10 -7.38 -68.02
N ALA A 243 -15.26 -7.98 -68.85
CA ALA A 243 -15.16 -7.69 -70.28
C ALA A 243 -16.45 -8.13 -71.00
#